data_AF-A0AAU0TV85-F1
#
_entry.id   AF-A0AAU0TV85-F1
#
_cell.length_a   1.000
_cell.length_b   1.000
_cell.length_c   1.000
_cell.angle_alpha   90.00
_cell.angle_beta   90.00
_cell.angle_gamma   90.00
#
_symmetry.space_group_name_H-M   'P 1'
#
loop_
_entity.id
_entity.type
_entity.pdbx_description
1 polymer ?
#
loop_
_entity_poly.entity_id
_entity_poly.type
_entity_poly.pdbx_seq_one_letter_code
_entity_poly.pdbx_strand_id
1 'polypeptide(L)'
;MAMEIAVPAQWLTQMRESWGAVPAGDLLNPSSTAWGTLGLLPSDSAEAASFAVAGRALKYGQSIAIALPVLSGEGITRLMVYLHRIRMDALQGGIRAPWLNPGNVEQYPDIVFISRPRLGAQDLSRVAALHTRVLRPANLKEHKTSHTSQTLVVDGSADLMELTDLISRGSRPFVIVVDGTRGGNDNAWAVDSALDECFPQTPRIVLLSLGDSDAIAKMRTNRTRTHLWIMRLSDKASLDSVTPPQLDFQQASISDDIANAALADIATRFFQLRRELERSKDPALKDRLAIIGKLFRGLNELIVPLARLEAVLQAATRPGLFPVRSLYRWLEMAEKGTCHYGETEMASRYLIRQISELHGLLMQSVSGKAGWLKQHLIRARAGKVKTLVLCGSPHEALALGNWLDDILDAEWIEIIQLTAMDGVKAYRQYHGMLDEVIITGMLWPTRQHWVAIPCKKMIIPVYAYEADQIVRVLQRWWLEHGTASADRGDKLRHWQLDWGGIRCKDGETMP
;
A
#
# COMPACT_ATOMS: atom_id res chain seq x y z
N MET A 1 -13.93 31.70 24.22
CA MET A 1 -12.73 31.39 23.42
C MET A 1 -13.10 31.61 21.97
N ALA A 2 -12.46 32.59 21.33
CA ALA A 2 -12.67 32.87 19.91
C ALA A 2 -12.29 31.65 19.08
N MET A 3 -13.15 31.27 18.12
CA MET A 3 -12.75 30.39 17.03
C MET A 3 -11.60 31.07 16.29
N GLU A 4 -10.38 30.57 16.44
CA GLU A 4 -9.34 30.82 15.46
C GLU A 4 -9.88 30.34 14.11
N ILE A 5 -10.15 31.27 13.21
CA ILE A 5 -10.38 30.97 11.81
C ILE A 5 -9.05 30.40 11.33
N ALA A 6 -8.94 29.07 11.23
CA ALA A 6 -7.75 28.41 10.73
C ALA A 6 -7.42 29.01 9.36
N VAL A 7 -6.30 29.72 9.27
CA VAL A 7 -5.81 30.27 8.01
C VAL A 7 -5.55 29.09 7.08
N PRO A 8 -6.15 29.04 5.88
CA PRO A 8 -5.91 27.95 4.95
C PRO A 8 -4.42 27.86 4.62
N ALA A 9 -3.87 26.64 4.62
CA ALA A 9 -2.50 26.40 4.23
C ALA A 9 -2.19 27.09 2.88
N GLN A 10 -1.06 27.78 2.77
CA GLN A 10 -0.77 28.64 1.60
C GLN A 10 -0.84 27.88 0.27
N TRP A 11 -0.45 26.60 0.26
CA TRP A 11 -0.53 25.74 -0.92
C TRP A 11 -1.97 25.50 -1.39
N LEU A 12 -2.97 25.47 -0.50
CA LEU A 12 -4.39 25.33 -0.85
C LEU A 12 -4.90 26.58 -1.56
N THR A 13 -4.51 27.76 -1.09
CA THR A 13 -4.84 29.03 -1.74
C THR A 13 -4.22 29.08 -3.13
N GLN A 14 -2.92 28.79 -3.25
CA GLN A 14 -2.23 28.72 -4.55
C GLN A 14 -2.86 27.69 -5.50
N MET A 15 -3.28 26.53 -4.98
CA MET A 15 -3.97 25.51 -5.75
C MET A 15 -5.26 26.04 -6.36
N ARG A 16 -6.11 26.68 -5.54
CA ARG A 16 -7.40 27.23 -5.97
C ARG A 16 -7.22 28.32 -7.02
N GLU A 17 -6.26 29.22 -6.80
CA GLU A 17 -5.92 30.30 -7.76
C GLU A 17 -5.39 29.73 -9.09
N SER A 18 -4.62 28.65 -9.03
CA SER A 18 -4.00 28.04 -10.21
C SER A 18 -4.88 27.00 -10.90
N TRP A 19 -6.08 26.70 -10.38
CA TRP A 19 -6.93 25.61 -10.88
C TRP A 19 -7.35 25.82 -12.33
N GLY A 20 -7.61 27.06 -12.74
CA GLY A 20 -7.93 27.40 -14.13
C GLY A 20 -6.82 27.07 -15.15
N ALA A 21 -5.59 26.85 -14.68
CA ALA A 21 -4.46 26.44 -15.53
C ALA A 21 -4.23 24.91 -15.56
N VAL A 22 -5.03 24.13 -14.83
CA VAL A 22 -4.95 22.67 -14.78
C VAL A 22 -5.54 22.09 -16.08
N PRO A 23 -4.75 21.30 -16.85
CA PRO A 23 -5.26 20.60 -18.02
C PRO A 23 -6.45 19.70 -17.66
N ALA A 24 -7.54 19.75 -18.43
CA ALA A 24 -8.75 18.97 -18.17
C ALA A 24 -9.26 19.09 -16.72
N GLY A 25 -9.12 20.27 -16.10
CA GLY A 25 -9.51 20.50 -14.70
C GLY A 25 -11.01 20.39 -14.44
N ASP A 26 -11.84 20.48 -15.48
CA ASP A 26 -13.28 20.21 -15.45
C ASP A 26 -13.59 18.73 -15.16
N LEU A 27 -12.75 17.80 -15.64
CA LEU A 27 -12.89 16.38 -15.36
C LEU A 27 -12.59 16.06 -13.89
N LEU A 28 -11.67 16.80 -13.27
CA LEU A 28 -11.26 16.60 -11.87
C LEU A 28 -12.24 17.23 -10.85
N ASN A 29 -13.25 17.95 -11.31
CA ASN A 29 -14.28 18.50 -10.43
C ASN A 29 -15.21 17.36 -9.94
N PRO A 30 -15.49 17.24 -8.63
CA PRO A 30 -16.43 16.23 -8.11
C PRO A 30 -17.83 16.26 -8.76
N SER A 31 -18.25 17.41 -9.29
CA SER A 31 -19.54 17.55 -10.00
C SER A 31 -19.50 17.09 -11.46
N SER A 32 -18.37 16.59 -11.96
CA SER A 32 -18.24 16.18 -13.35
C SER A 32 -19.09 14.95 -13.66
N THR A 33 -20.04 15.11 -14.59
CA THR A 33 -20.90 14.02 -15.06
C THR A 33 -20.18 13.08 -16.03
N ALA A 34 -19.00 13.46 -16.51
CA ALA A 34 -18.22 12.67 -17.47
C ALA A 34 -17.86 11.28 -16.92
N TRP A 35 -17.58 11.17 -15.62
CA TRP A 35 -17.26 9.88 -14.98
C TRP A 35 -18.42 8.88 -15.07
N GLY A 36 -19.65 9.35 -14.84
CA GLY A 36 -20.84 8.51 -14.93
C GLY A 36 -21.04 7.90 -16.32
N THR A 37 -20.70 8.64 -17.38
CA THR A 37 -20.78 8.13 -18.77
C THR A 37 -19.78 7.00 -19.06
N LEU A 38 -18.70 6.93 -18.28
CA LEU A 38 -17.65 5.91 -18.39
C LEU A 38 -17.84 4.77 -17.37
N GLY A 39 -18.93 4.79 -16.60
CA GLY A 39 -19.19 3.80 -15.54
C GLY A 39 -18.22 3.91 -14.36
N LEU A 40 -17.64 5.08 -14.13
CA LEU A 40 -16.71 5.38 -13.03
C LEU A 40 -17.34 6.35 -12.04
N LEU A 41 -16.94 6.24 -10.78
CA LEU A 41 -17.20 7.26 -9.77
C LEU A 41 -16.20 8.42 -9.91
N PRO A 42 -16.60 9.67 -9.60
CA PRO A 42 -15.68 10.79 -9.60
C PRO A 42 -14.52 10.59 -8.62
N SER A 43 -13.37 11.17 -8.93
CA SER A 43 -12.21 11.18 -8.04
C SER A 43 -12.54 11.92 -6.73
N ASP A 44 -11.98 11.44 -5.62
CA ASP A 44 -12.00 12.22 -4.38
C ASP A 44 -11.10 13.46 -4.49
N SER A 45 -11.17 14.37 -3.51
CA SER A 45 -10.42 15.63 -3.56
C SER A 45 -8.90 15.43 -3.54
N ALA A 46 -8.43 14.38 -2.88
CA ALA A 46 -7.01 14.03 -2.79
C ALA A 46 -6.47 13.49 -4.12
N GLU A 47 -7.21 12.59 -4.76
CA GLU A 47 -6.96 12.11 -6.12
C GLU A 47 -7.00 13.28 -7.10
N ALA A 48 -8.04 14.11 -7.06
CA ALA A 48 -8.21 15.26 -7.94
C ALA A 48 -7.03 16.25 -7.82
N ALA A 49 -6.66 16.65 -6.60
CA ALA A 49 -5.51 17.53 -6.38
C ALA A 49 -4.21 16.89 -6.89
N SER A 50 -4.00 15.59 -6.65
CA SER A 50 -2.79 14.90 -7.07
C SER A 50 -2.71 14.73 -8.60
N PHE A 51 -3.83 14.42 -9.26
CA PHE A 51 -3.92 14.36 -10.72
C PHE A 51 -3.74 15.74 -11.33
N ALA A 52 -4.27 16.80 -10.71
CA ALA A 52 -4.07 18.17 -11.17
C ALA A 52 -2.58 18.57 -11.13
N VAL A 53 -1.86 18.23 -10.06
CA VAL A 53 -0.40 18.45 -9.99
C VAL A 53 0.31 17.63 -11.07
N ALA A 54 -0.10 16.38 -11.31
CA ALA A 54 0.46 15.54 -12.36
C ALA A 54 0.24 16.12 -13.76
N GLY A 55 -0.97 16.59 -14.07
CA GLY A 55 -1.29 17.25 -15.33
C GLY A 55 -0.51 18.55 -15.53
N ARG A 56 -0.30 19.32 -14.45
CA ARG A 56 0.59 20.49 -14.49
C ARG A 56 2.04 20.09 -14.71
N ALA A 57 2.58 19.10 -14.00
CA ALA A 57 3.94 18.57 -14.25
C ALA A 57 4.13 18.16 -15.71
N LEU A 58 3.18 17.38 -16.22
CA LEU A 58 3.15 16.91 -17.60
C LEU A 58 3.11 18.06 -18.61
N LYS A 59 2.40 19.15 -18.33
CA LYS A 59 2.36 20.36 -19.17
C LYS A 59 3.77 20.88 -19.51
N TYR A 60 4.68 20.80 -18.55
CA TYR A 60 6.06 21.31 -18.67
C TYR A 60 7.10 20.19 -18.83
N GLY A 61 6.66 18.98 -19.18
CA GLY A 61 7.57 17.85 -19.41
C GLY A 61 8.24 17.32 -18.14
N GLN A 62 7.69 17.60 -16.96
CA GLN A 62 8.25 17.16 -15.68
C GLN A 62 7.67 15.82 -15.22
N SER A 63 8.48 15.06 -14.49
CA SER A 63 8.10 13.78 -13.92
C SER A 63 7.72 13.91 -12.45
N ILE A 64 6.78 13.11 -11.98
CA ILE A 64 6.25 13.17 -10.62
C ILE A 64 5.95 11.78 -10.04
N ALA A 65 6.21 11.61 -8.75
CA ALA A 65 5.85 10.47 -7.95
C ALA A 65 4.77 10.89 -6.96
N ILE A 66 3.65 10.19 -6.93
CA ILE A 66 2.45 10.54 -6.17
C ILE A 66 2.21 9.45 -5.13
N ALA A 67 2.29 9.80 -3.85
CA ALA A 67 1.87 8.93 -2.76
C ALA A 67 0.48 9.34 -2.27
N LEU A 68 -0.50 8.46 -2.45
CA LEU A 68 -1.90 8.68 -2.04
C LEU A 68 -2.33 7.70 -0.94
N PRO A 69 -3.27 8.09 -0.05
CA PRO A 69 -3.95 7.14 0.84
C PRO A 69 -4.69 6.09 0.01
N VAL A 70 -4.20 4.84 0.00
CA VAL A 70 -4.74 3.66 -0.70
C VAL A 70 -5.37 3.98 -2.07
N LEU A 71 -4.55 3.99 -3.13
CA LEU A 71 -5.01 4.19 -4.50
C LEU A 71 -5.74 2.93 -5.02
N SER A 72 -7.06 2.96 -5.10
CA SER A 72 -7.83 1.85 -5.67
C SER A 72 -7.50 1.60 -7.15
N GLY A 73 -7.85 0.41 -7.67
CA GLY A 73 -7.73 0.12 -9.12
C GLY A 73 -8.57 1.07 -9.99
N GLU A 74 -9.66 1.59 -9.44
CA GLU A 74 -10.48 2.62 -10.09
C GLU A 74 -9.75 3.97 -10.16
N GLY A 75 -9.01 4.35 -9.12
CA GLY A 75 -8.17 5.56 -9.12
C GLY A 75 -7.09 5.52 -10.20
N ILE A 76 -6.45 4.36 -10.41
CA ILE A 76 -5.52 4.14 -11.53
C ILE A 76 -6.24 4.33 -12.88
N THR A 77 -7.44 3.77 -13.01
CA THR A 77 -8.25 3.89 -14.22
C THR A 77 -8.65 5.35 -14.49
N ARG A 78 -9.07 6.09 -13.45
CA ARG A 78 -9.35 7.53 -13.52
C ARG A 78 -8.14 8.33 -13.98
N LEU A 79 -6.95 8.03 -13.46
CA LEU A 79 -5.73 8.68 -13.93
C LEU A 79 -5.49 8.41 -15.42
N MET A 80 -5.67 7.16 -15.89
CA MET A 80 -5.49 6.86 -17.33
C MET A 80 -6.51 7.61 -18.19
N VAL A 81 -7.76 7.71 -17.76
CA VAL A 81 -8.80 8.49 -18.44
C VAL A 81 -8.43 9.97 -18.46
N TYR A 82 -7.95 10.52 -17.34
CA TYR A 82 -7.51 11.90 -17.24
C TYR A 82 -6.33 12.19 -18.18
N LEU A 83 -5.31 11.33 -18.22
CA LEU A 83 -4.18 11.46 -19.13
C LEU A 83 -4.60 11.30 -20.61
N HIS A 84 -5.53 10.38 -20.89
CA HIS A 84 -6.12 10.24 -22.21
C HIS A 84 -6.86 11.51 -22.63
N ARG A 85 -7.63 12.12 -21.73
CA ARG A 85 -8.32 13.39 -22.00
C ARG A 85 -7.33 14.52 -22.30
N ILE A 86 -6.29 14.67 -21.47
CA ILE A 86 -5.21 15.63 -21.71
C ILE A 86 -4.59 15.43 -23.10
N ARG A 87 -4.29 14.17 -23.46
CA ARG A 87 -3.73 13.82 -24.76
C ARG A 87 -4.62 14.29 -25.91
N MET A 88 -5.93 14.03 -25.84
CA MET A 88 -6.88 14.43 -26.88
C MET A 88 -7.01 15.96 -26.98
N ASP A 89 -7.10 16.66 -25.84
CA ASP A 89 -7.18 18.12 -25.79
C ASP A 89 -5.90 18.78 -26.33
N ALA A 90 -4.73 18.18 -26.07
CA ALA A 90 -3.45 18.60 -26.61
C ALA A 90 -3.37 18.44 -28.15
N LEU A 91 -3.80 17.28 -28.68
CA LEU A 91 -3.84 17.03 -30.13
C LEU A 91 -4.76 18.02 -30.87
N GLN A 92 -5.86 18.43 -30.24
CA GLN A 92 -6.78 19.44 -30.77
C GLN A 92 -6.24 20.88 -30.65
N GLY A 93 -5.06 21.08 -30.05
CA GLY A 93 -4.50 22.41 -29.81
C GLY A 93 -5.19 23.19 -28.68
N GLY A 94 -6.02 22.53 -27.88
CA GLY A 94 -6.71 23.12 -26.72
C GLY A 94 -5.78 23.44 -25.55
N ILE A 95 -4.59 22.82 -25.52
CA ILE A 95 -3.58 23.05 -24.49
C ILE A 95 -2.35 23.74 -25.10
N ARG A 96 -2.04 24.94 -24.63
CA ARG A 96 -0.80 25.65 -24.99
C ARG A 96 0.27 25.39 -23.94
N ALA A 97 1.24 24.56 -24.27
CA ALA A 97 2.28 24.12 -23.35
C ALA A 97 3.51 23.56 -24.07
N PRO A 98 4.71 23.58 -23.43
CA PRO A 98 5.93 23.04 -24.03
C PRO A 98 5.83 21.56 -24.40
N TRP A 99 5.36 20.71 -23.48
CA TRP A 99 5.26 19.26 -23.74
C TRP A 99 3.95 18.87 -24.42
N LEU A 100 2.82 19.45 -23.99
CA LEU A 100 1.47 19.15 -24.48
C LEU A 100 1.10 19.87 -25.78
N ASN A 101 2.08 20.17 -26.65
CA ASN A 101 1.77 20.75 -27.95
C ASN A 101 1.36 19.66 -28.96
N PRO A 102 0.53 19.98 -29.98
CA PRO A 102 0.04 18.99 -30.94
C PRO A 102 1.16 18.18 -31.61
N GLY A 103 2.26 18.82 -31.99
CA GLY A 103 3.36 18.14 -32.69
C GLY A 103 4.06 17.09 -31.84
N ASN A 104 4.34 17.40 -30.57
CA ASN A 104 4.90 16.42 -29.64
C ASN A 104 3.94 15.25 -29.40
N VAL A 105 2.65 15.52 -29.16
CA VAL A 105 1.69 14.47 -28.85
C VAL A 105 1.37 13.61 -30.08
N GLU A 106 1.45 14.16 -31.29
CA GLU A 106 1.36 13.39 -32.53
C GLU A 106 2.58 12.49 -32.72
N GLN A 107 3.78 12.98 -32.41
CA GLN A 107 5.01 12.20 -32.50
C GLN A 107 5.11 11.11 -31.42
N TYR A 108 4.61 11.40 -30.22
CA TYR A 108 4.60 10.55 -29.05
C TYR A 108 3.15 10.37 -28.56
N PRO A 109 2.35 9.47 -29.18
CA PRO A 109 0.92 9.37 -28.89
C PRO A 109 0.57 8.39 -27.76
N ASP A 110 1.49 7.54 -27.31
CA ASP A 110 1.14 6.39 -26.47
C ASP A 110 1.17 6.71 -24.98
N ILE A 111 0.17 6.25 -24.23
CA ILE A 111 0.27 6.16 -22.77
C ILE A 111 0.83 4.78 -22.45
N VAL A 112 2.00 4.71 -21.82
CA VAL A 112 2.60 3.43 -21.39
C VAL A 112 2.34 3.24 -19.91
N PHE A 113 1.67 2.16 -19.54
CA PHE A 113 1.35 1.79 -18.16
C PHE A 113 2.12 0.54 -17.74
N ILE A 114 3.11 0.72 -16.86
CA ILE A 114 3.92 -0.36 -16.29
C ILE A 114 3.23 -0.85 -15.03
N SER A 115 2.68 -2.06 -15.07
CA SER A 115 2.00 -2.72 -13.95
C SER A 115 2.04 -4.23 -14.15
N ARG A 116 1.24 -4.99 -13.39
CA ARG A 116 1.01 -6.41 -13.63
C ARG A 116 0.09 -6.56 -14.85
N PRO A 117 0.53 -7.18 -15.97
CA PRO A 117 -0.17 -7.08 -17.25
C PRO A 117 -1.63 -7.50 -17.23
N ARG A 118 -1.94 -8.63 -16.57
CA ARG A 118 -3.31 -9.16 -16.51
C ARG A 118 -4.24 -8.24 -15.73
N LEU A 119 -3.79 -7.75 -14.58
CA LEU A 119 -4.59 -6.89 -13.70
C LEU A 119 -4.73 -5.49 -14.29
N GLY A 120 -3.62 -4.90 -14.75
CA GLY A 120 -3.62 -3.59 -15.40
C GLY A 120 -4.51 -3.57 -16.65
N ALA A 121 -4.42 -4.59 -17.50
CA ALA A 121 -5.30 -4.68 -18.67
C ALA A 121 -6.77 -4.85 -18.27
N GLN A 122 -7.07 -5.68 -17.26
CA GLN A 122 -8.45 -5.89 -16.80
C GLN A 122 -9.08 -4.62 -16.23
N ASP A 123 -8.33 -3.83 -15.46
CA ASP A 123 -8.83 -2.59 -14.87
C ASP A 123 -9.11 -1.54 -15.95
N LEU A 124 -8.16 -1.33 -16.87
CA LEU A 124 -8.27 -0.30 -17.91
C LEU A 124 -9.24 -0.67 -19.05
N SER A 125 -9.38 -1.96 -19.38
CA SER A 125 -10.28 -2.41 -20.46
C SER A 125 -11.77 -2.18 -20.15
N ARG A 126 -12.11 -1.82 -18.90
CA ARG A 126 -13.47 -1.40 -18.52
C ARG A 126 -13.89 -0.10 -19.24
N VAL A 127 -12.91 0.72 -19.63
CA VAL A 127 -13.13 1.98 -20.34
C VAL A 127 -12.67 1.84 -21.78
N ALA A 128 -13.63 1.60 -22.69
CA ALA A 128 -13.36 1.36 -24.12
C ALA A 128 -12.53 2.48 -24.78
N ALA A 129 -12.70 3.74 -24.36
CA ALA A 129 -11.97 4.89 -24.89
C ALA A 129 -10.45 4.80 -24.68
N LEU A 130 -9.97 4.04 -23.69
CA LEU A 130 -8.54 3.88 -23.45
C LEU A 130 -7.84 3.00 -24.48
N HIS A 131 -8.60 2.22 -25.28
CA HIS A 131 -8.05 1.29 -26.27
C HIS A 131 -6.89 0.45 -25.70
N THR A 132 -7.09 -0.09 -24.51
CA THR A 132 -6.04 -0.78 -23.75
C THR A 132 -5.53 -2.00 -24.49
N ARG A 133 -4.21 -2.13 -24.60
CA ARG A 133 -3.53 -3.31 -25.16
C ARG A 133 -2.34 -3.71 -24.30
N VAL A 134 -2.06 -5.00 -24.19
CA VAL A 134 -0.83 -5.48 -23.54
C VAL A 134 0.29 -5.49 -24.57
N LEU A 135 1.36 -4.74 -24.33
CA LEU A 135 2.54 -4.74 -25.18
C LEU A 135 3.35 -6.02 -24.90
N ARG A 136 3.59 -6.81 -25.94
CA ARG A 136 4.37 -8.06 -25.86
C ARG A 136 5.39 -8.10 -26.99
N PRO A 137 6.53 -8.79 -26.81
CA PRO A 137 7.54 -8.95 -27.87
C PRO A 137 6.96 -9.48 -29.19
N ALA A 138 5.98 -10.40 -29.11
CA ALA A 138 5.33 -10.99 -30.29
C ALA A 138 4.54 -9.98 -31.14
N ASN A 139 4.04 -8.88 -30.55
CA ASN A 139 3.11 -7.96 -31.20
C ASN A 139 3.79 -6.69 -31.74
N LEU A 140 5.13 -6.60 -31.65
CA LEU A 140 5.88 -5.39 -32.00
C LEU A 140 5.68 -4.93 -33.46
N LYS A 141 5.47 -5.88 -34.39
CA LYS A 141 5.27 -5.55 -35.82
C LYS A 141 3.91 -4.88 -36.08
N GLU A 142 2.87 -5.29 -35.37
CA GLU A 142 1.51 -4.76 -35.52
C GLU A 142 1.38 -3.35 -34.93
N HIS A 143 2.14 -3.04 -33.87
CA HIS A 143 2.13 -1.72 -33.25
C HIS A 143 2.88 -0.68 -34.08
N LYS A 144 3.98 -1.05 -34.76
CA LYS A 144 4.77 -0.12 -35.59
C LYS A 144 4.00 0.47 -36.78
N THR A 145 2.97 -0.22 -37.27
CA THR A 145 2.16 0.21 -38.42
C THR A 145 0.87 0.91 -38.01
N SER A 146 0.51 0.86 -36.72
CA SER A 146 -0.68 1.52 -36.19
C SER A 146 -0.36 2.97 -35.85
N HIS A 147 -0.94 3.91 -36.61
CA HIS A 147 -0.91 5.35 -36.30
C HIS A 147 -1.90 5.76 -35.20
N THR A 148 -2.56 4.81 -34.53
CA THR A 148 -3.58 5.09 -33.51
C THR A 148 -2.96 5.24 -32.13
N SER A 149 -3.34 6.30 -31.40
CA SER A 149 -2.91 6.54 -30.03
C SER A 149 -3.46 5.48 -29.08
N GLN A 150 -2.59 4.73 -28.40
CA GLN A 150 -3.01 3.60 -27.56
C GLN A 150 -2.66 3.83 -26.08
N THR A 151 -3.28 3.03 -25.21
CA THR A 151 -2.83 2.85 -23.82
C THR A 151 -2.24 1.44 -23.70
N LEU A 152 -0.92 1.37 -23.58
CA LEU A 152 -0.16 0.12 -23.62
C LEU A 152 0.22 -0.33 -22.21
N VAL A 153 -0.19 -1.54 -21.83
CA VAL A 153 0.19 -2.16 -20.55
C VAL A 153 1.46 -2.98 -20.75
N VAL A 154 2.49 -2.67 -19.97
CA VAL A 154 3.81 -3.33 -20.01
C VAL A 154 4.04 -4.07 -18.69
N ASP A 155 4.68 -5.23 -18.76
CA ASP A 155 4.99 -6.04 -17.58
C ASP A 155 6.10 -5.42 -16.74
N GLY A 156 5.75 -4.89 -15.56
CA GLY A 156 6.71 -4.35 -14.61
C GLY A 156 7.57 -5.40 -13.91
N SER A 157 7.23 -6.69 -14.01
CA SER A 157 8.02 -7.77 -13.41
C SER A 157 9.14 -8.31 -14.30
N ALA A 158 9.19 -7.87 -15.57
CA ALA A 158 10.27 -8.20 -16.48
C ALA A 158 11.60 -7.59 -16.03
N ASP A 159 12.71 -8.13 -16.56
CA ASP A 159 14.02 -7.51 -16.39
C ASP A 159 14.00 -6.06 -16.92
N LEU A 160 14.75 -5.16 -16.27
CA LEU A 160 14.73 -3.73 -16.60
C LEU A 160 15.22 -3.45 -18.03
N MET A 161 16.20 -4.21 -18.50
CA MET A 161 16.73 -4.07 -19.86
C MET A 161 15.71 -4.56 -20.88
N GLU A 162 15.06 -5.69 -20.62
CA GLU A 162 13.98 -6.21 -21.48
C GLU A 162 12.79 -5.25 -21.53
N LEU A 163 12.40 -4.69 -20.39
CA LEU A 163 11.31 -3.72 -20.28
C LEU A 163 11.58 -2.47 -21.11
N THR A 164 12.76 -1.88 -20.97
CA THR A 164 13.13 -0.64 -21.67
C THR A 164 13.32 -0.87 -23.17
N ASP A 165 13.92 -1.98 -23.58
CA ASP A 165 14.04 -2.38 -25.00
C ASP A 165 12.67 -2.63 -25.63
N LEU A 166 11.75 -3.28 -24.90
CA LEU A 166 10.38 -3.52 -25.37
C LEU A 166 9.63 -2.21 -25.62
N ILE A 167 9.69 -1.25 -24.68
CA ILE A 167 9.07 0.07 -24.83
C ILE A 167 9.69 0.80 -26.03
N SER A 168 11.02 0.84 -26.12
CA SER A 168 11.76 1.53 -27.19
C SER A 168 11.41 1.01 -28.58
N ARG A 169 11.20 -0.30 -28.72
CA ARG A 169 10.85 -0.93 -30.00
C ARG A 169 9.36 -0.87 -30.33
N GLY A 170 8.50 -0.81 -29.31
CA GLY A 170 7.08 -1.07 -29.41
C GLY A 170 6.16 0.13 -29.22
N SER A 171 6.67 1.26 -28.73
CA SER A 171 5.86 2.42 -28.36
C SER A 171 6.61 3.73 -28.58
N ARG A 172 5.85 4.83 -28.70
CA ARG A 172 6.35 6.20 -28.63
C ARG A 172 5.63 6.91 -27.48
N PRO A 173 6.16 6.83 -26.26
CA PRO A 173 5.43 7.22 -25.07
C PRO A 173 5.29 8.75 -24.96
N PHE A 174 4.05 9.21 -24.93
CA PHE A 174 3.61 10.53 -24.48
C PHE A 174 3.92 10.74 -23.00
N VAL A 175 3.63 9.71 -22.20
CA VAL A 175 3.78 9.65 -20.75
C VAL A 175 3.94 8.20 -20.35
N ILE A 176 4.81 7.94 -19.37
CA ILE A 176 5.00 6.60 -18.80
C ILE A 176 4.49 6.62 -17.37
N VAL A 177 3.54 5.75 -17.06
CA VAL A 177 2.95 5.61 -15.73
C VAL A 177 3.42 4.31 -15.11
N VAL A 178 4.04 4.40 -13.93
CA VAL A 178 4.53 3.25 -13.18
C VAL A 178 3.62 3.03 -11.98
N ASP A 179 2.96 1.88 -11.94
CA ASP A 179 2.22 1.45 -10.76
C ASP A 179 3.20 0.88 -9.72
N GLY A 180 3.70 1.74 -8.83
CA GLY A 180 4.51 1.37 -7.67
C GLY A 180 3.69 1.14 -6.40
N THR A 181 2.37 0.99 -6.51
CA THR A 181 1.56 0.56 -5.38
C THR A 181 1.81 -0.91 -5.08
N ARG A 182 1.38 -1.38 -3.91
CA ARG A 182 1.48 -2.81 -3.53
C ARG A 182 0.74 -3.75 -4.48
N GLY A 183 -0.22 -3.24 -5.24
CA GLY A 183 -0.91 -4.00 -6.28
C GLY A 183 -0.12 -4.12 -7.59
N GLY A 184 0.93 -3.31 -7.78
CA GLY A 184 1.71 -3.18 -9.00
C GLY A 184 3.11 -3.77 -8.89
N ASN A 185 4.12 -2.90 -8.97
CA ASN A 185 5.54 -3.19 -9.05
C ASN A 185 6.28 -2.77 -7.76
N ASP A 186 6.83 -3.75 -7.06
CA ASP A 186 7.55 -3.53 -5.80
C ASP A 186 8.88 -2.76 -5.97
N ASN A 187 9.41 -2.65 -7.20
CA ASN A 187 10.68 -2.00 -7.52
C ASN A 187 10.51 -0.73 -8.37
N ALA A 188 9.43 0.02 -8.17
CA ALA A 188 9.12 1.22 -8.97
C ALA A 188 10.25 2.26 -9.05
N TRP A 189 11.08 2.40 -8.00
CA TRP A 189 12.23 3.30 -7.99
C TRP A 189 13.33 2.90 -8.98
N ALA A 190 13.58 1.59 -9.13
CA ALA A 190 14.57 1.09 -10.07
C ALA A 190 14.07 1.24 -11.51
N VAL A 191 12.77 1.00 -11.72
CA VAL A 191 12.10 1.27 -13.01
C VAL A 191 12.18 2.76 -13.37
N ASP A 192 11.85 3.67 -12.44
CA ASP A 192 11.97 5.11 -12.68
C ASP A 192 13.39 5.53 -13.05
N SER A 193 14.42 4.95 -12.40
CA SER A 193 15.82 5.21 -12.75
C SER A 193 16.18 4.75 -14.16
N ALA A 194 15.81 3.52 -14.53
CA ALA A 194 16.06 3.00 -15.87
C ALA A 194 15.32 3.81 -16.95
N LEU A 195 14.09 4.25 -16.67
CA LEU A 195 13.33 5.07 -17.59
C LEU A 195 13.88 6.50 -17.73
N ASP A 196 14.48 7.07 -16.69
CA ASP A 196 15.15 8.38 -16.78
C ASP A 196 16.37 8.33 -17.69
N GLU A 197 17.09 7.20 -17.69
CA GLU A 197 18.24 6.98 -18.58
C GLU A 197 17.81 6.70 -20.03
N CYS A 198 16.81 5.84 -20.23
CA CYS A 198 16.39 5.42 -21.57
C CYS A 198 15.41 6.39 -22.27
N PHE A 199 14.59 7.10 -21.49
CA PHE A 199 13.56 8.03 -21.98
C PHE A 199 13.62 9.38 -21.24
N PRO A 200 14.76 10.10 -21.28
CA PRO A 200 14.98 11.30 -20.48
C PRO A 200 14.03 12.46 -20.81
N GLN A 201 13.46 12.46 -22.03
CA GLN A 201 12.53 13.49 -22.48
C GLN A 201 11.07 13.15 -22.18
N THR A 202 10.75 11.90 -21.87
CA THR A 202 9.37 11.47 -21.65
C THR A 202 9.01 11.61 -20.17
N PRO A 203 7.95 12.38 -19.84
CA PRO A 203 7.49 12.54 -18.47
C PRO A 203 6.98 11.22 -17.88
N ARG A 204 7.26 11.04 -16.60
CA ARG A 204 6.91 9.83 -15.84
C ARG A 204 5.99 10.17 -14.69
N ILE A 205 5.02 9.30 -14.42
CA ILE A 205 4.15 9.39 -13.25
C ILE A 205 4.29 8.09 -12.47
N VAL A 206 4.88 8.15 -11.27
CA VAL A 206 5.05 6.98 -10.39
C VAL A 206 3.99 7.01 -9.31
N LEU A 207 3.17 5.97 -9.20
CA LEU A 207 2.12 5.86 -8.19
C LEU A 207 2.63 5.07 -7.00
N LEU A 208 2.45 5.60 -5.79
CA LEU A 208 2.90 4.99 -4.53
C LEU A 208 1.74 4.96 -3.54
N SER A 209 1.84 4.06 -2.56
CA SER A 209 0.92 4.04 -1.42
C SER A 209 1.48 4.89 -0.28
N LEU A 210 0.68 5.81 0.27
CA LEU A 210 1.02 6.50 1.50
C LEU A 210 1.30 5.47 2.61
N GLY A 211 2.35 5.67 3.41
CA GLY A 211 2.75 4.74 4.46
C GLY A 211 3.59 3.56 4.00
N ASP A 212 3.90 3.41 2.70
CA ASP A 212 4.97 2.51 2.25
C ASP A 212 6.33 3.21 2.39
N SER A 213 6.82 3.27 3.64
CA SER A 213 8.01 4.06 3.98
C SER A 213 9.26 3.64 3.21
N ASP A 214 9.39 2.35 2.85
CA ASP A 214 10.56 1.87 2.07
C ASP A 214 10.50 2.37 0.61
N ALA A 215 9.34 2.25 -0.05
CA ALA A 215 9.17 2.72 -1.42
C ALA A 215 9.33 4.25 -1.52
N ILE A 216 8.73 4.99 -0.58
CA ILE A 216 8.82 6.45 -0.50
C ILE A 216 10.27 6.89 -0.24
N ALA A 217 10.96 6.26 0.73
CA ALA A 217 12.35 6.60 1.03
C ALA A 217 13.27 6.34 -0.16
N LYS A 218 13.14 5.20 -0.83
CA LYS A 218 13.93 4.87 -2.03
C LYS A 218 13.68 5.86 -3.15
N MET A 219 12.41 6.20 -3.44
CA MET A 219 12.06 7.23 -4.43
C MET A 219 12.64 8.60 -4.09
N ARG A 220 12.65 8.97 -2.82
CA ARG A 220 13.22 10.23 -2.33
C ARG A 220 14.72 10.31 -2.54
N THR A 221 15.44 9.23 -2.24
CA THR A 221 16.88 9.11 -2.47
C THR A 221 17.26 8.83 -3.92
N ASN A 222 16.28 8.51 -4.77
CA ASN A 222 16.49 8.28 -6.19
C ASN A 222 17.07 9.54 -6.84
N ARG A 223 18.07 9.40 -7.71
CA ARG A 223 18.75 10.54 -8.34
C ARG A 223 18.07 11.04 -9.61
N THR A 224 16.87 10.54 -9.90
CA THR A 224 16.09 10.90 -11.09
C THR A 224 15.54 12.32 -11.03
N ARG A 225 15.00 12.81 -12.14
CA ARG A 225 14.26 14.09 -12.19
C ARG A 225 12.79 14.00 -11.77
N THR A 226 12.42 12.93 -11.06
CA THR A 226 11.05 12.68 -10.64
C THR A 226 10.76 13.37 -9.30
N HIS A 227 9.86 14.35 -9.31
CA HIS A 227 9.46 15.10 -8.12
C HIS A 227 8.54 14.28 -7.22
N LEU A 228 8.68 14.35 -5.90
CA LEU A 228 7.80 13.62 -4.99
C LEU A 228 6.65 14.53 -4.50
N TRP A 229 5.43 14.02 -4.59
CA TRP A 229 4.20 14.60 -4.06
C TRP A 229 3.56 13.61 -3.09
N ILE A 230 3.53 13.96 -1.81
CA ILE A 230 2.94 13.12 -0.76
C ILE A 230 1.62 13.75 -0.31
N MET A 231 0.52 13.02 -0.47
CA MET A 231 -0.78 13.42 0.04
C MET A 231 -0.99 12.83 1.45
N ARG A 232 -0.64 13.60 2.49
CA ARG A 232 -0.85 13.17 3.89
C ARG A 232 -2.32 13.22 4.27
N LEU A 233 -2.68 12.52 5.35
CA LEU A 233 -4.08 12.43 5.79
C LEU A 233 -4.67 13.79 6.19
N SER A 234 -3.91 14.62 6.91
CA SER A 234 -4.37 15.97 7.29
C SER A 234 -4.47 16.92 6.09
N ASP A 235 -3.69 16.70 5.03
CA ASP A 235 -3.84 17.47 3.79
C ASP A 235 -5.12 17.11 3.05
N LYS A 236 -5.42 15.81 2.95
CA LYS A 236 -6.67 15.31 2.38
C LYS A 236 -7.88 15.88 3.14
N ALA A 237 -7.84 15.81 4.47
CA ALA A 237 -8.85 16.42 5.32
C ALA A 237 -9.08 17.91 5.01
N SER A 238 -7.99 18.67 4.83
CA SER A 238 -8.05 20.10 4.55
C SER A 238 -8.66 20.41 3.17
N LEU A 239 -8.59 19.47 2.22
CA LEU A 239 -9.23 19.59 0.90
C LEU A 239 -10.74 19.37 0.97
N ASP A 240 -11.19 18.40 1.77
CA ASP A 240 -12.61 18.02 1.87
C ASP A 240 -13.45 19.03 2.67
N SER A 241 -12.82 20.04 3.31
CA SER A 241 -13.50 21.01 4.19
C SER A 241 -14.26 20.37 5.36
N VAL A 242 -14.02 19.08 5.60
CA VAL A 242 -14.50 18.32 6.75
C VAL A 242 -13.44 18.47 7.84
N THR A 243 -13.86 18.67 9.10
CA THR A 243 -12.95 18.58 10.24
C THR A 243 -12.08 17.34 10.05
N PRO A 244 -10.74 17.43 10.11
CA PRO A 244 -9.90 16.29 9.81
C PRO A 244 -10.43 15.10 10.58
N PRO A 245 -10.81 13.99 9.90
CA PRO A 245 -11.19 12.80 10.61
C PRO A 245 -9.98 12.49 11.47
N GLN A 246 -10.13 12.74 12.77
CA GLN A 246 -9.14 12.33 13.74
C GLN A 246 -9.23 10.82 13.65
N LEU A 247 -8.29 10.24 12.90
CA LEU A 247 -8.24 8.81 12.70
C LEU A 247 -8.02 8.25 14.09
N ASP A 248 -9.10 7.76 14.70
CA ASP A 248 -9.11 7.35 16.08
C ASP A 248 -8.45 5.97 16.12
N PHE A 249 -7.12 6.00 16.31
CA PHE A 249 -6.33 4.80 16.53
C PHE A 249 -6.71 4.22 17.88
N GLN A 250 -7.61 3.25 17.87
CA GLN A 250 -7.99 2.54 19.08
C GLN A 250 -7.17 1.27 19.24
N GLN A 251 -6.47 1.19 20.37
CA GLN A 251 -5.87 -0.06 20.80
C GLN A 251 -6.92 -0.86 21.56
N ALA A 252 -7.23 -2.04 21.03
CA ALA A 252 -8.06 -2.99 21.74
C ALA A 252 -7.15 -3.84 22.63
N SER A 253 -7.02 -3.45 23.90
CA SER A 253 -6.28 -4.24 24.89
C SER A 253 -7.00 -5.56 25.14
N ILE A 254 -6.28 -6.66 24.92
CA ILE A 254 -6.82 -8.01 25.06
C ILE A 254 -6.84 -8.41 26.54
N SER A 255 -8.03 -8.70 27.05
CA SER A 255 -8.27 -9.15 28.43
C SER A 255 -8.03 -10.67 28.56
N ASP A 256 -6.77 -11.10 28.42
CA ASP A 256 -6.34 -12.49 28.66
C ASP A 256 -4.97 -12.49 29.34
N ASP A 257 -4.98 -12.47 30.68
CA ASP A 257 -3.75 -12.34 31.49
C ASP A 257 -2.81 -13.54 31.30
N ILE A 258 -3.35 -14.74 31.07
CA ILE A 258 -2.57 -15.96 30.90
C ILE A 258 -1.82 -15.92 29.57
N ALA A 259 -2.53 -15.66 28.47
CA ALA A 259 -1.91 -15.55 27.15
C ALA A 259 -0.94 -14.37 27.11
N ASN A 260 -1.31 -13.23 27.71
CA ASN A 260 -0.47 -12.04 27.79
C ASN A 260 0.85 -12.32 28.54
N ALA A 261 0.79 -12.95 29.72
CA ALA A 261 1.98 -13.26 30.51
C ALA A 261 2.89 -14.29 29.80
N ALA A 262 2.31 -15.33 29.20
CA ALA A 262 3.06 -16.35 28.48
C ALA A 262 3.78 -15.77 27.25
N LEU A 263 3.08 -14.97 26.44
CA LEU A 263 3.65 -14.32 25.26
C LEU A 263 4.69 -13.27 25.63
N ALA A 264 4.50 -12.52 26.74
CA ALA A 264 5.47 -11.55 27.22
C ALA A 264 6.79 -12.20 27.68
N ASP A 265 6.73 -13.35 28.36
CA ASP A 265 7.94 -14.09 28.77
C ASP A 265 8.68 -14.67 27.55
N ILE A 266 7.94 -15.28 26.60
CA ILE A 266 8.49 -15.76 25.33
C ILE A 266 9.16 -14.62 24.55
N ALA A 267 8.50 -13.46 24.45
CA ALA A 267 9.03 -12.27 23.77
C ALA A 267 10.35 -11.81 24.42
N THR A 268 10.36 -11.70 25.75
CA THR A 268 11.53 -11.26 26.51
C THR A 268 12.73 -12.15 26.25
N ARG A 269 12.55 -13.47 26.33
CA ARG A 269 13.61 -14.46 26.10
C ARG A 269 14.06 -14.50 24.64
N PHE A 270 13.12 -14.40 23.69
CA PHE A 270 13.45 -14.32 22.27
C PHE A 270 14.37 -13.13 21.96
N PHE A 271 14.05 -11.94 22.49
CA PHE A 271 14.88 -10.75 22.28
C PHE A 271 16.17 -10.73 23.09
N GLN A 272 16.28 -11.50 24.18
CA GLN A 272 17.54 -11.73 24.88
C GLN A 272 18.47 -12.61 24.02
N LEU A 273 17.98 -13.77 23.55
CA LEU A 273 18.74 -14.67 22.67
C LEU A 273 19.14 -14.00 21.36
N ARG A 274 18.30 -13.10 20.82
CA ARG A 274 18.65 -12.33 19.63
C ARG A 274 19.82 -11.37 19.88
N ARG A 275 19.89 -10.74 21.05
CA ARG A 275 21.03 -9.90 21.45
C ARG A 275 22.30 -10.73 21.66
N GLU A 276 22.17 -11.97 22.16
CA GLU A 276 23.28 -12.91 22.26
C GLU A 276 23.78 -13.36 20.89
N LEU A 277 22.88 -13.64 19.94
CA LEU A 277 23.23 -13.96 18.56
C LEU A 277 24.04 -12.83 17.90
N GLU A 278 23.68 -11.57 18.14
CA GLU A 278 24.43 -10.42 17.62
C GLU A 278 25.86 -10.39 18.15
N ARG A 279 26.11 -10.91 19.35
CA ARG A 279 27.44 -11.03 19.97
C ARG A 279 28.21 -12.26 19.51
N SER A 280 27.56 -13.44 19.53
CA SER A 280 28.22 -14.73 19.25
C SER A 280 28.33 -15.04 17.77
N LYS A 281 27.45 -14.48 16.93
CA LYS A 281 27.29 -14.79 15.49
C LYS A 281 27.11 -16.29 15.21
N ASP A 282 26.56 -17.05 16.16
CA ASP A 282 26.34 -18.49 16.02
C ASP A 282 25.32 -18.81 14.91
N PRO A 283 25.72 -19.52 13.83
CA PRO A 283 24.83 -19.84 12.73
C PRO A 283 23.68 -20.77 13.13
N ALA A 284 23.89 -21.71 14.05
CA ALA A 284 22.84 -22.62 14.50
C ALA A 284 21.78 -21.87 15.31
N LEU A 285 22.20 -20.94 16.18
CA LEU A 285 21.29 -20.06 16.91
C LEU A 285 20.53 -19.15 15.95
N LYS A 286 21.19 -18.63 14.90
CA LYS A 286 20.56 -17.80 13.87
C LYS A 286 19.41 -18.53 13.18
N ASP A 287 19.65 -19.75 12.71
CA ASP A 287 18.65 -20.55 12.02
C ASP A 287 17.49 -20.93 12.95
N ARG A 288 17.80 -21.31 14.20
CA ARG A 288 16.80 -21.62 15.21
C ARG A 288 15.94 -20.40 15.56
N LEU A 289 16.54 -19.23 15.79
CA LEU A 289 15.79 -18.00 16.09
C LEU A 289 14.96 -17.52 14.88
N ALA A 290 15.38 -17.81 13.65
CA ALA A 290 14.56 -17.53 12.47
C ALA A 290 13.27 -18.37 12.46
N ILE A 291 13.34 -19.64 12.90
CA ILE A 291 12.17 -20.52 13.03
C ILE A 291 11.30 -20.10 14.22
N ILE A 292 11.91 -19.92 15.40
CA ILE A 292 11.22 -19.48 16.63
C ILE A 292 10.51 -18.14 16.38
N GLY A 293 11.14 -17.21 15.66
CA GLY A 293 10.53 -15.93 15.33
C GLY A 293 9.26 -16.06 14.48
N LYS A 294 9.15 -17.08 13.62
CA LYS A 294 7.91 -17.36 12.86
C LYS A 294 6.83 -17.95 13.76
N LEU A 295 7.20 -18.88 14.64
CA LEU A 295 6.29 -19.50 15.61
C LEU A 295 5.70 -18.48 16.56
N PHE A 296 6.56 -17.68 17.20
CA PHE A 296 6.15 -16.63 18.12
C PHE A 296 5.19 -15.65 17.44
N ARG A 297 5.49 -15.21 16.20
CA ARG A 297 4.56 -14.36 15.43
C ARG A 297 3.22 -15.03 15.17
N GLY A 298 3.22 -16.28 14.70
CA GLY A 298 1.99 -17.01 14.42
C GLY A 298 1.08 -17.17 15.64
N LEU A 299 1.66 -17.37 16.83
CA LEU A 299 0.91 -17.45 18.09
C LEU A 299 0.49 -16.07 18.61
N ASN A 300 1.35 -15.06 18.46
CA ASN A 300 1.09 -13.71 18.93
C ASN A 300 0.03 -12.97 18.06
N GLU A 301 -0.02 -13.27 16.77
CA GLU A 301 -0.99 -12.71 15.81
C GLU A 301 -2.23 -13.62 15.66
N LEU A 302 -2.39 -14.62 16.54
CA LEU A 302 -3.45 -15.62 16.42
C LEU A 302 -4.84 -15.02 16.64
N ILE A 303 -5.59 -14.86 15.55
CA ILE A 303 -6.94 -14.28 15.52
C ILE A 303 -8.06 -15.30 15.30
N VAL A 304 -7.71 -16.57 15.21
CA VAL A 304 -8.63 -17.70 15.01
C VAL A 304 -8.23 -18.82 15.97
N PRO A 305 -9.11 -19.79 16.27
CA PRO A 305 -8.72 -20.97 17.03
C PRO A 305 -7.53 -21.67 16.35
N LEU A 306 -6.50 -21.99 17.13
CA LEU A 306 -5.24 -22.51 16.57
C LEU A 306 -5.45 -23.78 15.75
N ALA A 307 -6.33 -24.67 16.19
CA ALA A 307 -6.69 -25.89 15.45
C ALA A 307 -7.21 -25.60 14.03
N ARG A 308 -7.96 -24.51 13.83
CA ARG A 308 -8.46 -24.11 12.50
C ARG A 308 -7.33 -23.60 11.62
N LEU A 309 -6.45 -22.76 12.16
CA LEU A 309 -5.28 -22.27 11.43
C LEU A 309 -4.36 -23.43 11.03
N GLU A 310 -4.09 -24.36 11.94
CA GLU A 310 -3.28 -25.54 11.68
C GLU A 310 -3.87 -26.42 10.59
N ALA A 311 -5.18 -26.65 10.59
CA ALA A 311 -5.85 -27.41 9.53
C ALA A 311 -5.69 -26.74 8.16
N VAL A 312 -5.85 -25.42 8.07
CA VAL A 312 -5.66 -24.67 6.81
C VAL A 312 -4.20 -24.70 6.36
N LEU A 313 -3.24 -24.52 7.28
CA LEU A 313 -1.80 -24.59 6.96
C LEU A 313 -1.39 -26.01 6.53
N GLN A 314 -1.94 -27.04 7.17
CA GLN A 314 -1.70 -28.43 6.80
C GLN A 314 -2.22 -28.73 5.39
N ALA A 315 -3.45 -28.30 5.07
CA ALA A 315 -4.01 -28.44 3.72
C ALA A 315 -3.21 -27.66 2.66
N ALA A 316 -2.64 -26.51 3.02
CA ALA A 316 -1.83 -25.68 2.13
C ALA A 316 -0.33 -26.05 2.13
N THR A 317 0.06 -27.12 2.82
CA THR A 317 1.49 -27.47 2.99
C THR A 317 2.14 -27.71 1.64
N ARG A 318 3.26 -27.01 1.39
CA ARG A 318 4.04 -27.15 0.16
C ARG A 318 5.54 -27.05 0.43
N PRO A 319 6.36 -27.91 -0.18
CA PRO A 319 7.82 -27.78 -0.15
C PRO A 319 8.30 -26.67 -1.11
N GLY A 320 9.60 -26.36 -1.07
CA GLY A 320 10.25 -25.42 -2.00
C GLY A 320 10.89 -24.22 -1.30
N LEU A 321 11.25 -23.21 -2.10
CA LEU A 321 11.93 -21.98 -1.65
C LEU A 321 11.08 -21.15 -0.69
N PHE A 322 9.75 -21.20 -0.84
CA PHE A 322 8.77 -20.51 0.01
C PHE A 322 7.79 -21.51 0.61
N PRO A 323 8.25 -22.34 1.57
CA PRO A 323 7.45 -23.43 2.08
C PRO A 323 6.33 -22.90 2.98
N VAL A 324 5.13 -23.46 2.80
CA VAL A 324 4.01 -23.30 3.74
C VAL A 324 4.02 -24.55 4.62
N ARG A 325 4.03 -24.35 5.95
CA ARG A 325 4.03 -25.42 6.95
C ARG A 325 3.14 -25.02 8.12
N SER A 326 2.55 -26.01 8.77
CA SER A 326 1.91 -25.86 10.08
C SER A 326 2.86 -25.30 11.14
N LEU A 327 2.34 -24.62 12.15
CA LEU A 327 3.14 -24.13 13.28
C LEU A 327 3.72 -25.33 14.04
N TYR A 328 2.95 -26.40 14.21
CA TYR A 328 3.44 -27.67 14.75
C TYR A 328 4.69 -28.19 14.00
N ARG A 329 4.70 -28.15 12.66
CA ARG A 329 5.86 -28.61 11.88
C ARG A 329 7.06 -27.67 12.02
N TRP A 330 6.84 -26.37 12.20
CA TRP A 330 7.91 -25.42 12.52
C TRP A 330 8.50 -25.68 13.92
N LEU A 331 7.67 -26.08 14.90
CA LEU A 331 8.14 -26.47 16.24
C LEU A 331 9.09 -27.67 16.17
N GLU A 332 8.70 -28.74 15.47
CA GLU A 332 9.55 -29.93 15.27
C GLU A 332 10.89 -29.60 14.60
N MET A 333 10.93 -28.56 13.74
CA MET A 333 12.17 -28.11 13.12
C MET A 333 13.04 -27.29 14.05
N ALA A 334 12.45 -26.50 14.95
CA ALA A 334 13.19 -25.67 15.89
C ALA A 334 14.06 -26.52 16.83
N GLU A 335 13.63 -27.75 17.11
CA GLU A 335 14.37 -28.73 17.93
C GLU A 335 15.62 -29.31 17.26
N LYS A 336 15.86 -29.03 15.97
CA LYS A 336 17.02 -29.57 15.25
C LYS A 336 18.25 -28.68 15.45
N GLY A 337 19.42 -29.29 15.27
CA GLY A 337 20.73 -28.63 15.40
C GLY A 337 21.17 -28.44 16.86
N THR A 338 22.41 -27.97 17.03
CA THR A 338 23.04 -27.68 18.32
C THR A 338 23.84 -26.40 18.20
N CYS A 339 23.63 -25.46 19.12
CA CYS A 339 24.41 -24.23 19.24
C CYS A 339 25.84 -24.54 19.69
N HIS A 340 26.76 -23.60 19.41
CA HIS A 340 28.18 -23.72 19.75
C HIS A 340 28.43 -23.54 21.25
N TYR A 341 27.56 -22.78 21.95
CA TYR A 341 27.70 -22.48 23.37
C TYR A 341 26.58 -23.13 24.19
N GLY A 342 26.95 -23.85 25.25
CA GLY A 342 26.00 -24.60 26.09
C GLY A 342 24.90 -23.75 26.72
N GLU A 343 25.23 -22.54 27.17
CA GLU A 343 24.24 -21.60 27.75
C GLU A 343 23.18 -21.19 26.71
N THR A 344 23.61 -20.84 25.50
CA THR A 344 22.71 -20.47 24.40
C THR A 344 21.86 -21.65 23.92
N GLU A 345 22.42 -22.86 23.94
CA GLU A 345 21.68 -24.09 23.62
C GLU A 345 20.57 -24.31 24.68
N MET A 346 20.91 -24.27 25.96
CA MET A 346 19.93 -24.46 27.04
C MET A 346 18.82 -23.41 27.00
N ALA A 347 19.18 -22.13 26.85
CA ALA A 347 18.22 -21.04 26.82
C ALA A 347 17.29 -21.12 25.59
N SER A 348 17.81 -21.47 24.40
CA SER A 348 17.00 -21.63 23.21
C SER A 348 16.12 -22.89 23.23
N ARG A 349 16.59 -23.99 23.82
CA ARG A 349 15.79 -25.20 24.08
C ARG A 349 14.65 -24.92 25.04
N TYR A 350 14.93 -24.17 26.11
CA TYR A 350 13.91 -23.74 27.06
C TYR A 350 12.84 -22.87 26.39
N LEU A 351 13.25 -21.93 25.52
CA LEU A 351 12.31 -21.12 24.76
C LEU A 351 11.41 -21.96 23.85
N ILE A 352 11.95 -22.98 23.16
CA ILE A 352 11.15 -23.90 22.33
C ILE A 352 10.12 -24.62 23.19
N ARG A 353 10.51 -25.13 24.36
CA ARG A 353 9.60 -25.80 25.29
C ARG A 353 8.44 -24.90 25.70
N GLN A 354 8.70 -23.63 26.05
CA GLN A 354 7.66 -22.68 26.41
C GLN A 354 6.67 -22.43 25.26
N ILE A 355 7.17 -22.32 24.04
CA ILE A 355 6.32 -22.16 22.85
C ILE A 355 5.49 -23.42 22.60
N SER A 356 6.07 -24.62 22.78
CA SER A 356 5.33 -25.90 22.67
C SER A 356 4.22 -26.01 23.72
N GLU A 357 4.49 -25.61 24.97
CA GLU A 357 3.50 -25.60 26.05
C GLU A 357 2.36 -24.62 25.72
N LEU A 358 2.67 -23.41 25.26
CA LEU A 358 1.67 -22.43 24.83
C LEU A 358 0.87 -22.92 23.61
N HIS A 359 1.52 -23.53 22.62
CA HIS A 359 0.87 -24.12 21.45
C HIS A 359 -0.16 -25.17 21.88
N GLY A 360 0.21 -26.07 22.79
CA GLY A 360 -0.68 -27.09 23.34
C GLY A 360 -1.92 -26.52 24.04
N LEU A 361 -1.76 -25.43 24.80
CA LEU A 361 -2.88 -24.73 25.44
C LEU A 361 -3.82 -24.06 24.42
N LEU A 362 -3.26 -23.41 23.40
CA LEU A 362 -4.03 -22.73 22.36
C LEU A 362 -4.75 -23.70 21.41
N MET A 363 -4.28 -24.94 21.28
CA MET A 363 -4.98 -25.99 20.53
C MET A 363 -6.33 -26.37 21.16
N GLN A 364 -6.48 -26.17 22.47
CA GLN A 364 -7.65 -26.61 23.25
C GLN A 364 -8.62 -25.48 23.57
N SER A 365 -8.28 -24.23 23.24
CA SER A 365 -9.03 -23.05 23.69
C SER A 365 -9.18 -21.98 22.60
N VAL A 366 -10.16 -21.10 22.77
CA VAL A 366 -10.30 -19.87 22.00
C VAL A 366 -10.03 -18.71 22.94
N SER A 367 -8.79 -18.23 22.93
CA SER A 367 -8.32 -17.23 23.89
C SER A 367 -7.68 -16.03 23.17
N GLY A 368 -7.21 -15.05 23.95
CA GLY A 368 -6.48 -13.89 23.45
C GLY A 368 -7.20 -13.10 22.34
N LYS A 369 -6.44 -12.73 21.30
CA LYS A 369 -6.93 -11.95 20.16
C LYS A 369 -8.07 -12.64 19.41
N ALA A 370 -8.05 -13.97 19.30
CA ALA A 370 -9.10 -14.74 18.64
C ALA A 370 -10.45 -14.63 19.38
N GLY A 371 -10.42 -14.78 20.72
CA GLY A 371 -11.60 -14.64 21.56
C GLY A 371 -12.21 -13.23 21.49
N TRP A 372 -11.36 -12.20 21.57
CA TRP A 372 -11.77 -10.81 21.42
C TRP A 372 -12.37 -10.53 20.04
N LEU A 373 -11.70 -10.95 18.96
CA LEU A 373 -12.14 -10.69 17.59
C LEU A 373 -13.51 -11.31 17.33
N LYS A 374 -13.72 -12.55 17.79
CA LYS A 374 -15.04 -13.20 17.71
C LYS A 374 -16.14 -12.34 18.31
N GLN A 375 -15.96 -11.90 19.56
CA GLN A 375 -16.98 -11.10 20.25
C GLN A 375 -17.21 -9.76 19.57
N HIS A 376 -16.13 -9.13 19.09
CA HIS A 376 -16.20 -7.86 18.38
C HIS A 376 -16.97 -7.99 17.07
N LEU A 377 -16.67 -9.00 16.25
CA LEU A 377 -17.33 -9.23 14.97
C LEU A 377 -18.81 -9.59 15.11
N ILE A 378 -19.19 -10.35 16.16
CA ILE A 378 -20.61 -10.60 16.48
C ILE A 378 -21.35 -9.28 16.74
N ARG A 379 -20.74 -8.37 17.51
CA ARG A 379 -21.33 -7.04 17.80
C ARG A 379 -21.38 -6.16 16.56
N ALA A 380 -20.30 -6.13 15.78
CA ALA A 380 -20.24 -5.36 14.54
C ALA A 380 -21.33 -5.79 13.55
N ARG A 381 -21.51 -7.11 13.37
CA ARG A 381 -22.58 -7.67 12.54
C ARG A 381 -23.97 -7.29 13.05
N ALA A 382 -24.23 -7.46 14.35
CA ALA A 382 -25.52 -7.09 14.96
C ALA A 382 -25.82 -5.59 14.81
N GLY A 383 -24.79 -4.75 14.89
CA GLY A 383 -24.89 -3.30 14.67
C GLY A 383 -24.85 -2.85 13.22
N LYS A 384 -24.71 -3.77 12.25
CA LYS A 384 -24.50 -3.48 10.81
C LYS A 384 -23.33 -2.51 10.54
N VAL A 385 -22.28 -2.60 11.34
CA VAL A 385 -21.06 -1.80 11.19
C VAL A 385 -20.22 -2.41 10.07
N LYS A 386 -19.95 -1.66 9.01
CA LYS A 386 -19.11 -2.15 7.90
C LYS A 386 -17.66 -2.28 8.35
N THR A 387 -17.21 -3.51 8.55
CA THR A 387 -15.90 -3.82 9.15
C THR A 387 -15.00 -4.54 8.14
N LEU A 388 -13.78 -4.02 7.96
CA LEU A 388 -12.72 -4.72 7.22
C LEU A 388 -11.71 -5.31 8.21
N VAL A 389 -11.47 -6.62 8.12
CA VAL A 389 -10.43 -7.30 8.89
C VAL A 389 -9.23 -7.59 7.98
N LEU A 390 -8.10 -7.01 8.34
CA LEU A 390 -6.81 -7.16 7.67
C LEU A 390 -5.94 -8.20 8.39
N CYS A 391 -5.96 -9.42 7.86
CA CYS A 391 -5.21 -10.56 8.37
C CYS A 391 -3.74 -10.53 7.92
N GLY A 392 -2.84 -11.09 8.73
CA GLY A 392 -1.41 -11.14 8.43
C GLY A 392 -1.05 -12.02 7.22
N SER A 393 -1.89 -13.02 6.91
CA SER A 393 -1.70 -13.92 5.77
C SER A 393 -3.01 -14.35 5.08
N PRO A 394 -2.96 -14.82 3.82
CA PRO A 394 -4.12 -15.41 3.15
C PRO A 394 -4.70 -16.64 3.86
N HIS A 395 -3.84 -17.39 4.55
CA HIS A 395 -4.25 -18.58 5.31
C HIS A 395 -5.04 -18.21 6.57
N GLU A 396 -4.65 -17.14 7.26
CA GLU A 396 -5.44 -16.59 8.37
C GLU A 396 -6.79 -16.05 7.90
N ALA A 397 -6.81 -15.31 6.78
CA ALA A 397 -8.07 -14.82 6.20
C ALA A 397 -9.03 -15.97 5.85
N LEU A 398 -8.51 -17.06 5.24
CA LEU A 398 -9.29 -18.25 4.94
C LEU A 398 -9.76 -18.97 6.22
N ALA A 399 -8.87 -19.16 7.19
CA ALA A 399 -9.22 -19.80 8.47
C ALA A 399 -10.28 -18.99 9.23
N LEU A 400 -10.20 -17.66 9.18
CA LEU A 400 -11.18 -16.77 9.79
C LEU A 400 -12.52 -16.86 9.06
N GLY A 401 -12.53 -16.81 7.72
CA GLY A 401 -13.76 -16.97 6.93
C GLY A 401 -14.50 -18.27 7.27
N ASN A 402 -13.78 -19.40 7.22
CA ASN A 402 -14.34 -20.70 7.58
C ASN A 402 -14.85 -20.75 9.03
N TRP A 403 -14.20 -20.02 9.94
CA TRP A 403 -14.65 -19.96 11.33
C TRP A 403 -15.90 -19.09 11.48
N LEU A 404 -15.97 -17.96 10.78
CA LEU A 404 -17.14 -17.08 10.75
C LEU A 404 -18.36 -17.76 10.16
N ASP A 405 -18.21 -18.58 9.12
CA ASP A 405 -19.29 -19.39 8.54
C ASP A 405 -19.93 -20.34 9.57
N ASP A 406 -19.17 -20.79 10.57
CA ASP A 406 -19.68 -21.66 11.63
C ASP A 406 -20.36 -20.87 12.77
N ILE A 407 -20.01 -19.60 12.97
CA ILE A 407 -20.43 -18.81 14.15
C ILE A 407 -21.40 -17.67 13.85
N LEU A 408 -21.48 -17.22 12.59
CA LEU A 408 -22.37 -16.16 12.12
C LEU A 408 -23.38 -16.72 11.11
N ASP A 409 -24.43 -15.93 10.84
CA ASP A 409 -25.43 -16.20 9.82
C ASP A 409 -24.87 -16.03 8.40
N ALA A 410 -25.48 -16.68 7.40
CA ALA A 410 -24.98 -16.76 6.02
C ALA A 410 -24.72 -15.40 5.32
N GLU A 411 -25.29 -14.31 5.84
CA GLU A 411 -25.18 -12.96 5.27
C GLU A 411 -24.06 -12.11 5.90
N TRP A 412 -23.20 -12.69 6.75
CA TRP A 412 -22.14 -11.94 7.43
C TRP A 412 -21.16 -11.24 6.46
N ILE A 413 -20.94 -11.83 5.28
CA ILE A 413 -20.00 -11.38 4.25
C ILE A 413 -20.39 -10.00 3.68
N GLU A 414 -21.66 -9.62 3.76
CA GLU A 414 -22.13 -8.31 3.29
C GLU A 414 -21.65 -7.15 4.17
N ILE A 415 -21.30 -7.44 5.43
CA ILE A 415 -20.94 -6.44 6.45
C ILE A 415 -19.48 -6.56 6.85
N ILE A 416 -18.98 -7.79 6.99
CA ILE A 416 -17.59 -8.05 7.40
C ILE A 416 -16.82 -8.52 6.17
N GLN A 417 -15.79 -7.76 5.82
CA GLN A 417 -14.89 -8.08 4.73
C GLN A 417 -13.58 -8.61 5.31
N LEU A 418 -13.11 -9.75 4.79
CA LEU A 418 -11.84 -10.35 5.20
C LEU A 418 -10.82 -10.22 4.09
N THR A 419 -9.61 -9.82 4.44
CA THR A 419 -8.54 -9.67 3.48
C THR A 419 -7.19 -9.92 4.11
N ALA A 420 -6.26 -10.45 3.32
CA ALA A 420 -4.86 -10.53 3.73
C ALA A 420 -4.11 -9.22 3.42
N MET A 421 -3.29 -8.76 4.35
CA MET A 421 -2.42 -7.59 4.20
C MET A 421 -1.37 -7.75 3.08
N ASP A 422 -1.02 -8.98 2.71
CA ASP A 422 -0.13 -9.28 1.59
C ASP A 422 -0.90 -9.55 0.28
N GLY A 423 -2.22 -9.44 0.30
CA GLY A 423 -3.07 -9.75 -0.84
C GLY A 423 -3.11 -8.61 -1.86
N VAL A 424 -2.59 -8.84 -3.06
CA VAL A 424 -2.69 -7.87 -4.19
C VAL A 424 -4.16 -7.56 -4.56
N LYS A 425 -5.07 -8.53 -4.35
CA LYS A 425 -6.51 -8.37 -4.57
C LYS A 425 -7.17 -7.40 -3.59
N ALA A 426 -6.66 -7.35 -2.35
CA ALA A 426 -7.15 -6.50 -1.29
C ALA A 426 -7.16 -5.02 -1.68
N TYR A 427 -6.05 -4.58 -2.28
CA TYR A 427 -5.77 -3.17 -2.49
C TYR A 427 -6.67 -2.52 -3.57
N ARG A 428 -7.15 -3.31 -4.54
CA ARG A 428 -7.83 -2.78 -5.74
C ARG A 428 -9.35 -2.97 -5.75
N GLN A 429 -9.89 -3.76 -4.82
CA GLN A 429 -11.31 -4.14 -4.82
C GLN A 429 -12.16 -3.29 -3.86
N TYR A 430 -11.55 -2.57 -2.92
CA TYR A 430 -12.31 -1.82 -1.92
C TYR A 430 -12.64 -0.40 -2.39
N HIS A 431 -13.92 -0.08 -2.29
CA HIS A 431 -14.49 1.21 -2.65
C HIS A 431 -15.10 1.86 -1.40
N GLY A 432 -14.70 3.11 -1.14
CA GLY A 432 -15.36 3.97 -0.15
C GLY A 432 -14.83 3.88 1.28
N MET A 433 -15.48 4.63 2.16
CA MET A 433 -15.14 4.74 3.57
C MET A 433 -15.74 3.57 4.36
N LEU A 434 -14.92 2.95 5.20
CA LEU A 434 -15.37 1.92 6.14
C LEU A 434 -15.77 2.54 7.48
N ASP A 435 -16.71 1.89 8.18
CA ASP A 435 -16.97 2.27 9.56
C ASP A 435 -15.79 1.85 10.44
N GLU A 436 -15.24 0.66 10.20
CA GLU A 436 -14.17 0.10 11.00
C GLU A 436 -13.16 -0.70 10.18
N VAL A 437 -11.87 -0.53 10.50
CA VAL A 437 -10.78 -1.36 9.99
C VAL A 437 -10.05 -1.98 11.18
N ILE A 438 -9.91 -3.31 11.18
CA ILE A 438 -9.19 -4.07 12.20
C ILE A 438 -7.90 -4.62 11.59
N ILE A 439 -6.75 -4.14 12.06
CA ILE A 439 -5.44 -4.63 11.60
C ILE A 439 -4.93 -5.65 12.60
N THR A 440 -4.97 -6.92 12.24
CA THR A 440 -4.59 -8.00 13.15
C THR A 440 -3.14 -8.46 12.95
N GLY A 441 -2.59 -8.26 11.76
CA GLY A 441 -1.21 -8.61 11.43
C GLY A 441 -0.21 -7.54 11.86
N MET A 442 1.07 -7.93 11.98
CA MET A 442 2.15 -6.98 12.29
C MET A 442 2.30 -5.87 11.24
N LEU A 443 2.41 -4.62 11.71
CA LEU A 443 2.68 -3.41 10.93
C LEU A 443 4.16 -3.22 10.57
N TRP A 444 4.70 -4.14 9.77
CA TRP A 444 6.02 -3.97 9.16
C TRP A 444 6.08 -2.67 8.33
N PRO A 445 7.26 -2.04 8.13
CA PRO A 445 7.38 -0.86 7.27
C PRO A 445 6.75 -1.03 5.89
N THR A 446 6.80 -2.25 5.34
CA THR A 446 6.20 -2.62 4.06
C THR A 446 4.66 -2.75 4.10
N ARG A 447 4.07 -2.89 5.29
CA ARG A 447 2.63 -3.06 5.53
C ARG A 447 1.98 -1.84 6.17
N GLN A 448 2.76 -0.83 6.54
CA GLN A 448 2.26 0.39 7.19
C GLN A 448 1.35 1.24 6.30
N HIS A 449 1.34 0.99 4.99
CA HIS A 449 0.38 1.61 4.08
C HIS A 449 -1.09 1.29 4.41
N TRP A 450 -1.37 0.18 5.09
CA TRP A 450 -2.72 -0.17 5.54
C TRP A 450 -3.28 0.80 6.59
N VAL A 451 -2.40 1.52 7.29
CA VAL A 451 -2.79 2.54 8.27
C VAL A 451 -3.43 3.76 7.59
N ALA A 452 -3.23 3.92 6.29
CA ALA A 452 -3.84 5.00 5.50
C ALA A 452 -5.23 4.66 4.93
N ILE A 453 -5.83 3.49 5.24
CA ILE A 453 -7.17 3.17 4.74
C ILE A 453 -8.18 4.21 5.25
N PRO A 454 -9.05 4.76 4.37
CA PRO A 454 -10.15 5.60 4.80
C PRO A 454 -11.16 4.83 5.67
N CYS A 455 -11.19 5.11 6.96
CA CYS A 455 -12.15 4.55 7.90
C CYS A 455 -12.50 5.54 9.01
N LYS A 456 -13.68 5.38 9.63
CA LYS A 456 -14.04 6.17 10.83
C LYS A 456 -13.23 5.73 12.04
N LYS A 457 -12.96 4.42 12.14
CA LYS A 457 -12.29 3.80 13.28
C LYS A 457 -11.25 2.79 12.82
N MET A 458 -10.02 2.91 13.33
CA MET A 458 -8.97 1.92 13.10
C MET A 458 -8.63 1.22 14.42
N ILE A 459 -8.81 -0.09 14.46
CA ILE A 459 -8.54 -0.90 15.65
C ILE A 459 -7.33 -1.79 15.42
N ILE A 460 -6.42 -1.79 16.39
CA ILE A 460 -5.32 -2.75 16.45
C ILE A 460 -5.48 -3.55 17.76
N PRO A 461 -5.82 -4.85 17.69
CA PRO A 461 -5.85 -5.71 18.85
C PRO A 461 -4.42 -5.97 19.33
N VAL A 462 -4.15 -5.65 20.59
CA VAL A 462 -2.81 -5.72 21.19
C VAL A 462 -2.86 -6.40 22.54
N TYR A 463 -1.89 -7.27 22.81
CA TYR A 463 -1.63 -7.68 24.18
C TYR A 463 -1.05 -6.51 24.97
N ALA A 464 -1.24 -6.50 26.30
CA ALA A 464 -0.79 -5.38 27.14
C ALA A 464 0.71 -5.12 27.02
N TYR A 465 1.53 -6.18 26.86
CA TYR A 465 2.97 -6.03 26.68
C TYR A 465 3.38 -5.40 25.32
N GLU A 466 2.49 -5.40 24.32
CA GLU A 466 2.75 -4.85 22.98
C GLU A 466 2.37 -3.36 22.88
N ALA A 467 1.50 -2.88 23.78
CA ALA A 467 0.83 -1.58 23.68
C ALA A 467 1.82 -0.42 23.42
N ASP A 468 2.84 -0.27 24.26
CA ASP A 468 3.83 0.81 24.13
C ASP A 468 4.62 0.77 22.82
N GLN A 469 4.87 -0.42 22.28
CA GLN A 469 5.55 -0.56 21.00
C GLN A 469 4.63 -0.13 19.86
N ILE A 470 3.37 -0.56 19.88
CA ILE A 470 2.38 -0.20 18.86
C ILE A 470 2.07 1.29 18.90
N VAL A 471 1.92 1.90 20.09
CA VAL A 471 1.78 3.36 20.26
C VAL A 471 2.92 4.08 19.55
N ARG A 472 4.18 3.69 19.82
CA ARG A 472 5.34 4.35 19.22
C ARG A 472 5.40 4.21 17.70
N VAL A 473 5.05 3.02 17.18
CA VAL A 473 5.00 2.78 15.74
C VAL A 473 3.92 3.65 15.08
N LEU A 474 2.72 3.71 15.65
CA LEU A 474 1.63 4.52 15.13
C LEU A 474 1.90 6.01 15.24
N GLN A 475 2.46 6.49 16.36
CA GLN A 475 2.85 7.88 16.53
C GLN A 475 3.90 8.29 15.49
N ARG A 476 4.94 7.47 15.30
CA ARG A 476 5.95 7.71 14.27
C ARG A 476 5.33 7.74 12.87
N TRP A 477 4.48 6.77 12.57
CA TRP A 477 3.78 6.73 11.29
C TRP A 477 2.91 7.96 11.06
N TRP A 478 2.17 8.39 12.08
CA TRP A 478 1.34 9.58 12.02
C TRP A 478 2.17 10.85 11.81
N LEU A 479 3.30 10.98 12.48
CA LEU A 479 4.22 12.11 12.27
C LEU A 479 4.73 12.16 10.82
N GLU A 480 5.05 11.01 10.23
CA GLU A 480 5.60 10.92 8.87
C GLU A 480 4.52 11.12 7.78
N HIS A 481 3.33 10.53 7.95
CA HIS A 481 2.32 10.37 6.88
C HIS A 481 0.94 10.95 7.21
N GLY A 482 0.64 11.19 8.48
CA GLY A 482 -0.67 11.65 8.96
C GLY A 482 -0.80 13.15 9.15
N THR A 483 0.27 13.81 9.61
CA THR A 483 0.36 15.26 9.86
C THR A 483 0.14 16.09 8.60
N ALA A 484 -0.17 17.39 8.76
CA ALA A 484 -0.27 18.30 7.62
C ALA A 484 1.10 18.54 7.00
N SER A 485 1.17 18.72 5.68
CA SER A 485 2.38 19.23 5.02
C SER A 485 2.72 20.63 5.50
N ALA A 486 4.00 20.98 5.49
CA ALA A 486 4.44 22.34 5.74
C ALA A 486 3.79 23.34 4.77
N ASP A 487 3.28 24.46 5.30
CA ASP A 487 2.55 25.48 4.52
C ASP A 487 3.37 26.05 3.35
N ARG A 488 4.68 26.20 3.56
CA ARG A 488 5.65 26.70 2.58
C ARG A 488 6.56 25.61 2.01
N GLY A 489 6.16 24.35 2.15
CA GLY A 489 6.94 23.18 1.76
C GLY A 489 6.82 22.81 0.28
N ASP A 490 7.07 21.53 0.01
CA ASP A 490 7.00 20.91 -1.32
C ASP A 490 5.69 21.19 -2.06
N LYS A 491 4.55 21.12 -1.36
CA LYS A 491 3.24 21.33 -1.99
C LYS A 491 3.08 22.73 -2.57
N LEU A 492 3.49 23.76 -1.83
CA LEU A 492 3.44 25.14 -2.33
C LEU A 492 4.36 25.30 -3.54
N ARG A 493 5.59 24.77 -3.47
CA ARG A 493 6.55 24.82 -4.58
C ARG A 493 6.02 24.14 -5.84
N HIS A 494 5.39 22.97 -5.70
CA HIS A 494 4.72 22.30 -6.82
C HIS A 494 3.62 23.16 -7.44
N TRP A 495 2.81 23.82 -6.61
CA TRP A 495 1.75 24.69 -7.11
C TRP A 495 2.26 26.00 -7.71
N GLN A 496 3.44 26.47 -7.31
CA GLN A 496 4.13 27.62 -7.89
C GLN A 496 5.00 27.27 -9.11
N LEU A 497 5.09 25.98 -9.48
CA LEU A 497 5.97 25.47 -10.54
C LEU A 497 7.45 25.74 -10.27
N ASP A 498 7.85 25.90 -9.01
CA ASP A 498 9.25 26.02 -8.60
C ASP A 498 9.89 24.63 -8.49
N TRP A 499 10.01 23.96 -9.63
CA TRP A 499 10.54 22.62 -9.69
C TRP A 499 12.07 22.55 -9.59
N GLY A 500 12.78 23.66 -9.87
CA GLY A 500 14.22 23.82 -9.63
C GLY A 500 15.12 22.66 -10.11
N GLY A 501 16.39 22.71 -9.73
CA GLY A 501 17.32 21.56 -9.85
C GLY A 501 17.44 20.73 -8.57
N ILE A 502 16.85 21.21 -7.46
CA ILE A 502 17.05 20.68 -6.11
C ILE A 502 15.69 20.25 -5.52
N ARG A 503 15.60 18.97 -5.14
CA ARG A 503 14.44 18.40 -4.44
C ARG A 503 14.29 18.98 -3.02
N CYS A 504 13.06 19.13 -2.53
CA CYS A 504 12.80 19.51 -1.14
C CYS A 504 13.32 18.40 -0.20
N LYS A 505 13.96 18.80 0.91
CA LYS A 505 14.39 17.85 1.96
C LYS A 505 13.24 17.58 2.94
N ASP A 506 13.29 16.45 3.64
CA ASP A 506 12.19 16.03 4.53
C ASP A 506 11.85 17.04 5.63
N GLY A 507 12.87 17.61 6.27
CA GLY A 507 12.68 18.65 7.28
C GLY A 507 12.06 19.95 6.74
N GLU A 508 11.97 20.12 5.42
CA GLU A 508 11.35 21.26 4.76
C GLU A 508 9.89 20.96 4.34
N THR A 509 9.44 19.71 4.49
CA THR A 509 8.10 19.25 4.06
C THR A 509 7.19 18.82 5.21
N MET A 510 7.77 18.64 6.40
CA MET A 510 7.05 18.37 7.65
C MET A 510 6.87 19.69 8.41
N PRO A 511 5.78 19.84 9.18
CA PRO A 511 5.45 21.09 9.86
C PRO A 511 6.44 21.46 10.97
#